data_AF-A0A7X7S9I4-F1
#
_entry.id   AF-A0A7X7S9I4-F1
#
_cell.length_a   1.000
_cell.length_b   1.000
_cell.length_c   1.000
_cell.angle_alpha   90.00
_cell.angle_beta   90.00
_cell.angle_gamma   90.00
#
_symmetry.space_group_name_H-M   'P 1'
#
loop_
_entity.id
_entity.type
_entity.pdbx_description
1 polymer ?
#
loop_
_entity_poly.entity_id
_entity_poly.type
_entity_poly.pdbx_seq_one_letter_code
_entity_poly.pdbx_strand_id
1 'polypeptide(L)' 'MQITRQSEYAIRTMLELAQRPVGEIVSSKVISENQDIPEDFLKKTIQLLAVNQLVTTHRGTQGGVKLARPVDK' A
#
# COMPACT_ATOMS: atom_id res chain seq x y z
N MET A 1 -17.71 -12.62 -7.04
CA MET A 1 -16.53 -11.79 -6.70
C MET A 1 -16.11 -11.08 -7.98
N GLN A 2 -16.02 -9.75 -8.01
CA GLN A 2 -15.60 -9.00 -9.21
C GLN A 2 -14.13 -8.62 -9.06
N ILE A 3 -13.30 -8.96 -10.04
CA ILE A 3 -11.89 -8.57 -10.07
C ILE A 3 -11.81 -7.23 -10.81
N THR A 4 -11.48 -6.17 -10.07
CA THR A 4 -11.32 -4.81 -10.62
C THR A 4 -9.85 -4.41 -10.60
N ARG A 5 -9.50 -3.36 -11.37
CA ARG A 5 -8.16 -2.75 -11.28
C ARG A 5 -7.83 -2.27 -9.87
N GLN A 6 -8.81 -1.77 -9.12
CA GLN A 6 -8.59 -1.36 -7.72
C GLN A 6 -8.24 -2.55 -6.83
N SER A 7 -8.90 -3.70 -7.04
CA SER A 7 -8.56 -4.94 -6.34
C SER A 7 -7.15 -5.41 -6.69
N GLU A 8 -6.77 -5.34 -7.96
CA GLU A 8 -5.43 -5.69 -8.42
C GLU A 8 -4.36 -4.78 -7.81
N TYR A 9 -4.58 -3.46 -7.83
CA TYR A 9 -3.68 -2.47 -7.21
C TYR A 9 -3.55 -2.69 -5.71
N ALA A 10 -4.65 -3.05 -5.02
CA ALA A 10 -4.62 -3.36 -3.61
C ALA A 10 -3.70 -4.55 -3.31
N ILE A 11 -3.82 -5.64 -4.09
CA ILE A 11 -2.98 -6.83 -3.94
C ILE A 11 -1.51 -6.50 -4.22
N ARG A 12 -1.21 -5.83 -5.33
CA ARG A 12 0.15 -5.41 -5.68
C ARG A 12 0.78 -4.53 -4.61
N THR A 13 0.03 -3.57 -4.08
CA THR A 13 0.47 -2.69 -2.98
C THR A 13 0.79 -3.48 -1.72
N MET A 14 -0.10 -4.40 -1.32
CA MET A 14 0.13 -5.24 -0.13
C MET A 14 1.35 -6.15 -0.30
N LEU A 15 1.58 -6.68 -1.50
CA LEU A 15 2.73 -7.52 -1.81
C LEU A 15 4.05 -6.74 -1.80
N GLU A 16 4.06 -5.50 -2.32
CA GLU A 16 5.22 -4.61 -2.22
C GLU A 16 5.58 -4.36 -0.75
N LEU A 17 4.58 -4.03 0.08
CA LEU A 17 4.80 -3.75 1.51
C LEU A 17 5.20 -5.00 2.30
N ALA A 18 4.70 -6.19 1.92
CA ALA A 18 5.03 -7.46 2.57
C ALA A 18 6.46 -7.94 2.29
N GLN A 19 7.06 -7.52 1.17
CA GLN A 19 8.45 -7.84 0.84
C GLN A 19 9.47 -6.97 1.59
N ARG A 20 9.00 -5.93 2.29
CA ARG A 20 9.84 -5.02 3.06
C ARG A 20 10.01 -5.52 4.50
N PRO A 21 11.14 -5.19 5.16
CA PRO A 21 11.29 -5.27 6.60
C PRO A 21 10.04 -4.80 7.37
N VAL A 22 9.70 -5.55 8.41
CA VAL A 22 8.54 -5.24 9.26
C VAL A 22 8.66 -3.83 9.83
N GLY A 23 7.63 -3.01 9.60
CA GLY A 23 7.57 -1.65 10.10
C GLY A 23 8.21 -0.59 9.19
N GLU A 24 8.83 -0.98 8.08
CA GLU A 24 9.34 -0.04 7.08
C GLU A 24 8.19 0.78 6.48
N ILE A 25 8.38 2.10 6.43
CA ILE A 25 7.44 3.04 5.83
C ILE A 25 7.91 3.34 4.40
N VAL A 26 7.06 3.09 3.42
CA VAL A 26 7.35 3.31 2.01
C VAL A 26 6.48 4.44 1.47
N SER A 27 7.06 5.39 0.75
CA SER A 27 6.28 6.48 0.17
C SER A 27 5.33 5.96 -0.92
N SER A 28 4.15 6.57 -1.05
CA SER A 28 3.21 6.21 -2.12
C SER A 28 3.81 6.39 -3.52
N LYS A 29 4.73 7.37 -3.68
CA LYS A 29 5.43 7.59 -4.94
C LYS A 29 6.31 6.40 -5.32
N VAL A 30 7.08 5.87 -4.38
CA VAL A 30 7.92 4.67 -4.61
C VAL A 30 7.07 3.45 -4.97
N ILE A 31 5.95 3.25 -4.27
CA ILE A 31 5.03 2.14 -4.59
C ILE A 31 4.42 2.32 -6.00
N SER A 32 4.04 3.55 -6.36
CA SER A 32 3.49 3.89 -7.67
C SER A 32 4.46 3.55 -8.79
N GLU A 33 5.73 3.95 -8.63
CA GLU A 33 6.80 3.69 -9.59
C GLU A 33 7.14 2.18 -9.68
N ASN A 34 7.29 1.49 -8.55
CA ASN A 34 7.68 0.08 -8.52
C ASN A 34 6.62 -0.86 -9.09
N GLN A 35 5.34 -0.54 -8.87
CA GLN A 35 4.22 -1.43 -9.23
C GLN A 35 3.49 -0.99 -10.52
N ASP A 36 3.96 0.09 -11.16
CA ASP A 36 3.34 0.73 -12.33
C ASP A 36 1.86 1.03 -12.10
N ILE A 37 1.57 1.68 -10.96
CA ILE A 37 0.20 2.06 -10.56
C ILE A 37 0.12 3.58 -10.60
N PRO A 38 -0.82 4.20 -11.35
CA PRO A 38 -0.91 5.64 -11.36
C PRO A 38 -1.25 6.18 -9.96
N GLU A 39 -0.55 7.25 -9.56
CA GLU A 39 -0.53 7.72 -8.17
C GLU A 39 -1.92 8.03 -7.60
N ASP A 40 -2.81 8.60 -8.41
CA ASP A 40 -4.19 8.92 -8.01
C ASP A 40 -5.02 7.68 -7.68
N PHE A 41 -4.82 6.59 -8.43
CA PHE A 41 -5.47 5.31 -8.15
C PHE A 41 -4.84 4.63 -6.94
N LEU A 42 -3.52 4.74 -6.78
CA LEU A 42 -2.82 4.22 -5.62
C LEU A 42 -3.28 4.91 -4.34
N LYS A 43 -3.47 6.24 -4.34
CA LYS A 43 -4.00 6.98 -3.17
C LYS A 43 -5.38 6.48 -2.76
N LYS A 44 -6.30 6.26 -3.71
CA LYS A 44 -7.62 5.66 -3.45
C LYS A 44 -7.51 4.24 -2.90
N THR A 45 -6.57 3.47 -3.42
CA THR A 45 -6.30 2.10 -2.99
C THR A 45 -5.74 2.06 -1.56
N ILE A 46 -4.76 2.91 -1.24
CA ILE A 46 -4.21 3.07 0.11
C ILE A 46 -5.30 3.51 1.08
N GLN A 47 -6.15 4.46 0.70
CA GLN A 47 -7.27 4.90 1.54
C GLN A 47 -8.22 3.74 1.85
N LEU A 48 -8.58 2.93 0.85
CA LEU A 48 -9.41 1.74 1.03
C LEU A 48 -8.75 0.74 1.99
N LEU A 49 -7.46 0.45 1.80
CA LEU A 49 -6.70 -0.46 2.66
C LEU A 49 -6.58 0.07 4.11
N ALA A 50 -6.39 1.38 4.28
CA ALA A 50 -6.23 2.02 5.59
C ALA A 50 -7.53 2.01 6.39
N VAL A 51 -8.68 2.31 5.75
CA VAL A 51 -10.01 2.21 6.39
C VAL A 51 -10.29 0.78 6.87
N ASN A 52 -9.80 -0.22 6.14
CA ASN A 52 -9.90 -1.63 6.52
C ASN A 52 -8.76 -2.12 7.41
N GLN A 53 -7.92 -1.20 7.94
CA GLN A 53 -6.83 -1.52 8.87
C GLN A 53 -5.82 -2.55 8.34
N LEU A 54 -5.66 -2.63 7.01
CA LEU A 54 -4.66 -3.49 6.36
C LEU A 54 -3.30 -2.79 6.25
N VAL A 55 -3.33 -1.47 6.14
CA VAL A 55 -2.14 -0.60 6.14
C VAL A 55 -2.33 0.55 7.11
N THR A 56 -1.21 1.13 7.55
CA THR A 56 -1.18 2.40 8.28
C THR A 56 -0.44 3.44 7.46
N THR A 57 -0.92 4.68 7.48
CA THR A 57 -0.30 5.79 6.77
C THR A 57 0.35 6.77 7.75
N HIS A 58 1.50 7.30 7.38
CA HIS A 58 2.20 8.35 8.11
C HIS A 58 2.24 9.61 7.23
N ARG A 59 1.93 10.77 7.83
CA ARG A 59 1.97 12.08 7.16
C ARG A 59 3.35 12.72 7.32
N GLY A 60 3.71 13.62 6.40
CA GLY A 60 4.95 14.42 6.44
C GLY A 60 5.93 14.10 5.31
N THR A 61 7.09 14.75 5.32
CA THR A 61 8.17 14.58 4.33
C THR A 61 8.80 13.19 4.34
N GLN A 62 8.76 12.50 5.48
CA GLN A 62 9.12 11.08 5.63
C GLN A 62 7.85 10.20 5.78
N GLY A 63 6.72 10.71 5.30
CA GLY A 63 5.45 10.00 5.31
C GLY A 63 5.42 8.85 4.29
N GLY A 64 4.41 8.02 4.41
CA GLY A 64 4.25 6.85 3.56
C GLY A 64 3.24 5.87 4.11
N VAL A 65 3.38 4.62 3.70
CA VAL A 65 2.49 3.52 4.01
C VAL A 65 3.31 2.32 4.47
N LYS A 66 2.79 1.61 5.47
CA LYS A 66 3.33 0.31 5.92
C LYS A 66 2.18 -0.64 6.21
N LEU A 67 2.47 -1.94 6.28
CA LEU A 67 1.48 -2.91 6.74
C LEU A 67 1.04 -2.60 8.17
N ALA A 68 -0.26 -2.72 8.44
CA ALA A 68 -0.81 -2.50 9.77
C ALA A 68 -0.45 -3.62 10.76
N ARG A 69 -0.14 -4.80 10.24
CA ARG A 69 0.29 -5.98 11.00
C ARG A 69 1.46 -6.66 10.29
N PRO A 70 2.36 -7.34 11.02
CA PRO A 70 3.38 -8.17 10.40
C PRO A 70 2.72 -9.26 9.54
N VAL A 71 3.43 -9.68 8.50
CA VAL A 71 3.05 -10.86 7.72
C VAL A 71 3.28 -12.07 8.61
N ASP A 72 2.20 -12.76 9.00
CA ASP A 72 2.31 -14.07 9.63
C ASP A 72 2.84 -15.06 8.59
N LYS A 73 3.82 -15.87 8.96
CA LYS A 73 4.45 -16.85 8.07
C LYS A 73 3.53 -18.04 7.80
#